data_AF-A0A7Y2CSS9-F1
#
_entry.id   AF-A0A7Y2CSS9-F1
#
_cell.length_a   1.000
_cell.length_b   1.000
_cell.length_c   1.000
_cell.angle_alpha   90.00
_cell.angle_beta   90.00
_cell.angle_gamma   90.00
#
_symmetry.space_group_name_H-M   'P 1'
#
loop_
_entity.id
_entity.type
_entity.pdbx_description
1 polymer ?
#
loop_
_entity_poly.entity_id
_entity_poly.type
_entity_poly.pdbx_seq_one_letter_code
_entity_poly.pdbx_strand_id
1 'polypeptide(L)'
;MPDVEDLLAEAGPEMQSCWSDLEVWLGSRFGREVGLETALFLIGIQSRGSGYEPQLEKEAKQDLIMEGSCVVLEMLGYYERTGDSSSGPVNWSWRSGLPPMDVAQQESLLKLGVLRYFEQFMDTP
;
A
#
# COMPACT_ATOMS: atom_id res chain seq x y z
N MET A 1 13.51 12.14 2.51
CA MET A 1 13.07 10.81 2.98
C MET A 1 12.99 10.91 4.49
N PRO A 2 11.81 10.67 5.09
CA PRO A 2 11.67 10.61 6.55
C PRO A 2 12.49 9.44 7.11
N ASP A 3 12.91 9.55 8.37
CA ASP A 3 13.51 8.42 9.08
C ASP A 3 12.45 7.34 9.31
N VAL A 4 12.82 6.06 9.19
CA VAL A 4 11.86 4.98 9.42
C VAL A 4 11.47 4.90 10.88
N GLU A 5 12.36 5.26 11.79
CA GLU A 5 12.06 5.31 13.23
C GLU A 5 10.99 6.37 13.52
N ASP A 6 11.06 7.52 12.84
CA ASP A 6 10.04 8.57 12.94
C ASP A 6 8.69 8.09 12.40
N LEU A 7 8.67 7.43 11.22
CA LEU A 7 7.45 6.87 10.66
C LEU A 7 6.83 5.77 11.55
N LEU A 8 7.66 4.94 12.17
CA LEU A 8 7.19 3.92 13.11
C LEU A 8 6.68 4.55 14.41
N ALA A 9 7.22 5.70 14.82
CA ALA A 9 6.68 6.46 15.95
C ALA A 9 5.32 7.09 15.61
N GLU A 10 5.12 7.55 14.37
CA GLU A 10 3.80 8.00 13.86
C GLU A 10 2.78 6.86 13.82
N ALA A 11 3.22 5.63 13.59
CA ALA A 11 2.41 4.41 13.61
C ALA A 11 1.94 3.99 15.03
N GLY A 12 1.66 4.97 15.89
CA GLY A 12 1.20 4.81 17.26
C GLY A 12 -0.30 4.49 17.37
N PRO A 13 -0.91 4.67 18.56
CA PRO A 13 -2.30 4.28 18.82
C PRO A 13 -3.34 5.00 17.94
N GLU A 14 -3.05 6.21 17.48
CA GLU A 14 -3.91 6.95 16.54
C GLU A 14 -4.05 6.22 15.20
N MET A 15 -2.97 5.59 14.72
CA MET A 15 -2.97 4.81 13.48
C MET A 15 -3.99 3.67 13.53
N GLN A 16 -4.16 3.02 14.69
CA GLN A 16 -5.14 1.95 14.84
C GLN A 16 -6.58 2.46 14.67
N SER A 17 -6.87 3.67 15.14
CA SER A 17 -8.19 4.30 14.94
C SER A 17 -8.42 4.61 13.47
N CYS A 18 -7.46 5.27 12.82
CA CYS A 18 -7.54 5.59 11.38
C CYS A 18 -7.66 4.32 10.53
N TRP A 19 -6.96 3.25 10.91
CA TRP A 19 -7.05 1.95 10.24
C TRP A 19 -8.46 1.37 10.34
N SER A 20 -9.06 1.37 11.53
CA SER A 20 -10.43 0.88 11.70
C SER A 20 -11.44 1.72 10.91
N ASP A 21 -11.27 3.03 10.84
CA ASP A 21 -12.11 3.91 10.01
C ASP A 21 -11.99 3.58 8.51
N LEU A 22 -10.76 3.32 8.06
CA LEU A 22 -10.49 2.88 6.68
C LEU A 22 -11.13 1.51 6.38
N GLU A 23 -11.03 0.55 7.30
CA GLU A 23 -11.65 -0.79 7.15
C GLU A 23 -13.17 -0.68 6.99
N VAL A 24 -13.82 0.18 7.77
CA VAL A 24 -15.26 0.46 7.65
C VAL A 24 -15.58 1.15 6.32
N TRP A 25 -14.78 2.13 5.92
CA TRP A 25 -14.96 2.87 4.67
C TRP A 25 -14.79 1.99 3.43
N LEU A 26 -13.79 1.09 3.42
CA LEU A 26 -13.57 0.11 2.36
C LEU A 26 -14.62 -1.00 2.41
N GLY A 27 -14.95 -1.48 3.61
CA GLY A 27 -15.93 -2.56 3.80
C GLY A 27 -17.33 -2.18 3.34
N SER A 28 -17.75 -0.93 3.57
CA SER A 28 -19.03 -0.42 3.07
C SER A 28 -19.09 -0.31 1.53
N ARG A 29 -17.95 -0.14 0.85
CA ARG A 29 -17.86 -0.05 -0.61
C ARG A 29 -17.80 -1.41 -1.30
N PHE A 30 -17.07 -2.35 -0.72
CA PHE A 30 -16.82 -3.66 -1.31
C PHE A 30 -17.68 -4.78 -0.73
N GLY A 31 -18.44 -4.51 0.34
CA GLY A 31 -19.35 -5.47 0.96
C GLY A 31 -18.66 -6.62 1.69
N ARG A 32 -17.38 -6.47 2.04
CA ARG A 32 -16.56 -7.48 2.74
C ARG A 32 -15.49 -6.81 3.60
N GLU A 33 -14.95 -7.55 4.55
CA GLU A 33 -13.81 -7.09 5.36
C GLU A 33 -12.58 -6.86 4.48
N VAL A 34 -11.86 -5.75 4.71
CA VAL A 34 -10.69 -5.34 3.94
C VAL A 34 -9.49 -5.19 4.87
N GLY A 35 -8.72 -6.26 5.02
CA GLY A 35 -7.43 -6.22 5.71
C GLY A 35 -6.29 -5.69 4.82
N LEU A 36 -5.08 -5.65 5.38
CA LEU A 36 -3.89 -5.07 4.73
C LEU A 36 -3.63 -5.63 3.33
N GLU A 37 -3.59 -6.96 3.16
CA GLU A 37 -3.34 -7.58 1.86
C GLU A 37 -4.40 -7.19 0.82
N THR A 38 -5.66 -7.05 1.25
CA THR A 38 -6.75 -6.65 0.34
C THR A 38 -6.64 -5.17 -0.02
N ALA A 39 -6.26 -4.32 0.92
CA ALA A 39 -5.99 -2.91 0.64
C ALA A 39 -4.83 -2.75 -0.37
N LEU A 40 -3.70 -3.44 -0.13
CA LEU A 40 -2.55 -3.43 -1.06
C LEU A 40 -2.92 -3.97 -2.45
N PHE A 41 -3.73 -5.03 -2.51
CA PHE A 41 -4.26 -5.56 -3.77
C PHE A 41 -5.08 -4.51 -4.55
N LEU A 42 -5.96 -3.76 -3.86
CA LEU A 42 -6.76 -2.70 -4.47
C LEU A 42 -5.87 -1.57 -5.01
N ILE A 43 -4.86 -1.16 -4.25
CA ILE A 43 -3.87 -0.15 -4.66
C ILE A 43 -3.11 -0.64 -5.89
N GLY A 44 -2.69 -1.90 -5.91
CA GLY A 44 -2.00 -2.51 -7.05
C GLY A 44 -2.84 -2.54 -8.33
N ILE A 45 -4.14 -2.86 -8.23
CA ILE A 45 -5.07 -2.78 -9.37
C ILE A 45 -5.10 -1.36 -9.91
N GLN A 46 -5.25 -0.37 -9.03
CA GLN A 46 -5.33 1.03 -9.41
C GLN A 46 -4.02 1.52 -10.05
N SER A 47 -2.85 1.11 -9.52
CA SER A 47 -1.53 1.44 -10.07
C SER A 47 -1.35 0.96 -11.51
N ARG A 48 -1.77 -0.28 -11.80
CA ARG A 48 -1.63 -0.87 -13.14
C ARG A 48 -2.62 -0.30 -14.16
N GLY A 49 -3.71 0.31 -13.73
CA GLY A 49 -4.73 0.89 -14.61
C GLY A 49 -5.57 -0.12 -15.39
N SER A 50 -5.36 -1.44 -15.19
CA SER A 50 -6.07 -2.51 -15.91
C SER A 50 -7.52 -2.72 -15.44
N GLY A 51 -7.91 -2.15 -14.29
CA GLY A 51 -9.20 -2.43 -13.65
C GLY A 51 -9.25 -3.83 -13.02
N TYR A 52 -10.41 -4.20 -12.48
CA TYR A 52 -10.61 -5.51 -11.85
C TYR A 52 -10.85 -6.62 -12.88
N GLU A 53 -10.08 -7.69 -12.80
CA GLU A 53 -10.25 -8.90 -13.62
C GLU A 53 -10.78 -10.08 -12.76
N PRO A 54 -11.96 -10.65 -13.08
CA PRO A 54 -12.63 -11.63 -12.23
C PRO A 54 -11.94 -13.00 -12.16
N GLN A 55 -10.93 -13.26 -13.01
CA GLN A 55 -10.25 -14.55 -13.14
C GLN A 55 -8.73 -14.45 -12.95
N LEU A 56 -8.28 -13.52 -12.10
CA LEU A 56 -6.85 -13.42 -11.76
C LEU A 56 -6.36 -14.70 -11.09
N GLU A 57 -5.30 -15.28 -11.66
CA GLU A 57 -4.53 -16.37 -11.06
C GLU A 57 -3.92 -15.94 -9.71
N LYS A 58 -3.53 -16.92 -8.89
CA LYS A 58 -3.01 -16.65 -7.54
C LYS A 58 -1.74 -15.80 -7.61
N GLU A 59 -0.87 -16.12 -8.54
CA GLU A 59 0.40 -15.45 -8.81
C GLU A 59 0.14 -13.99 -9.21
N ALA A 60 -0.79 -13.76 -10.14
CA ALA A 60 -1.17 -12.41 -10.57
C ALA A 60 -1.72 -11.56 -9.41
N LYS A 61 -2.45 -12.17 -8.46
CA LYS A 61 -2.92 -11.47 -7.25
C LYS A 61 -1.75 -11.10 -6.33
N GLN A 62 -0.79 -11.99 -6.16
CA GLN A 62 0.41 -11.70 -5.35
C GLN A 62 1.24 -10.59 -5.99
N ASP A 63 1.36 -10.57 -7.32
CA ASP A 63 2.06 -9.50 -8.03
C ASP A 63 1.37 -8.14 -7.84
N LEU A 64 0.03 -8.11 -7.78
CA LEU A 64 -0.74 -6.90 -7.50
C LEU A 64 -0.54 -6.43 -6.06
N ILE A 65 -0.48 -7.34 -5.08
CA ILE A 65 -0.17 -6.99 -3.69
C ILE A 65 1.24 -6.39 -3.61
N MET A 66 2.22 -6.99 -4.28
CA MET A 66 3.60 -6.48 -4.33
C MET A 66 3.69 -5.11 -4.99
N GLU A 67 2.95 -4.89 -6.08
CA GLU A 67 2.83 -3.58 -6.72
C GLU A 67 2.25 -2.55 -5.74
N GLY A 68 1.16 -2.88 -5.04
CA GLY A 68 0.57 -2.01 -4.02
C GLY A 68 1.55 -1.67 -2.89
N SER A 69 2.33 -2.65 -2.42
CA SER A 69 3.39 -2.44 -1.43
C SER A 69 4.44 -1.45 -1.92
N CYS A 70 4.86 -1.55 -3.17
CA CYS A 70 5.84 -0.63 -3.74
C CYS A 70 5.29 0.80 -3.87
N VAL A 71 4.01 0.94 -4.26
CA VAL A 71 3.32 2.24 -4.31
C VAL A 71 3.27 2.90 -2.94
N VAL A 72 2.88 2.17 -1.89
CA VAL A 72 2.82 2.76 -0.54
C VAL A 72 4.21 3.07 0.02
N LEU A 73 5.23 2.27 -0.31
CA LEU A 73 6.62 2.56 0.06
C LEU A 73 7.21 3.74 -0.73
N GLU A 74 6.75 3.97 -1.96
CA GLU A 74 7.10 5.16 -2.74
C GLU A 74 6.48 6.42 -2.14
N MET A 75 5.22 6.35 -1.68
CA MET A 75 4.55 7.44 -0.95
C MET A 75 5.31 7.82 0.34
N LEU A 76 5.97 6.85 0.98
CA LEU A 76 6.84 7.08 2.13
C LEU A 76 8.28 7.52 1.75
N GLY A 77 8.63 7.48 0.47
CA GLY A 77 9.91 7.94 -0.07
C GLY A 77 11.03 6.89 -0.10
N TYR A 78 10.75 5.62 0.22
CA TYR A 78 11.75 4.54 0.20
C TYR A 78 11.92 3.92 -1.18
N TYR A 79 10.85 3.92 -1.96
CA TYR A 79 10.83 3.39 -3.31
C TYR A 79 10.69 4.52 -4.33
N GLU A 80 11.13 4.24 -5.56
CA GLU A 80 10.93 5.09 -6.72
C GLU A 80 10.61 4.24 -7.93
N ARG A 81 9.58 4.63 -8.66
CA ARG A 81 9.31 4.10 -10.00
C ARG A 81 10.39 4.58 -10.98
N THR A 82 11.19 3.65 -11.52
CA THR A 82 12.34 3.98 -12.38
C THR A 82 12.07 4.00 -13.89
N GLY A 83 10.84 3.74 -14.32
CA GLY A 83 10.43 3.98 -15.70
C GLY A 83 9.34 3.07 -16.20
N ASP A 84 8.66 3.54 -17.24
CA ASP A 84 7.66 2.80 -18.00
C ASP A 84 8.33 1.71 -18.83
N SER A 85 8.22 0.49 -18.36
CA SER A 85 8.46 -0.68 -19.18
C SER A 85 7.41 -0.68 -20.28
N SER A 86 7.79 -0.32 -21.50
CA SER A 86 6.90 -0.25 -22.67
C SER A 86 6.23 -1.58 -23.03
N SER A 87 6.53 -2.67 -22.31
CA SER A 87 5.99 -4.01 -22.54
C SER A 87 6.06 -4.94 -21.31
N GLY A 88 6.12 -4.42 -20.08
CA GLY A 88 6.32 -5.27 -18.88
C GLY A 88 6.03 -4.58 -17.54
N PRO A 89 6.25 -5.28 -16.42
CA PRO A 89 6.01 -4.72 -15.08
C PRO A 89 6.89 -3.51 -14.81
N VAL A 90 6.38 -2.60 -13.98
CA VAL A 90 7.08 -1.38 -13.56
C VAL A 90 8.34 -1.75 -12.78
N ASN A 91 9.47 -1.15 -13.15
CA ASN A 91 10.71 -1.34 -12.40
C ASN A 91 10.75 -0.39 -11.20
N TRP A 92 10.88 -0.97 -10.02
CA TRP A 92 11.03 -0.25 -8.76
C TRP A 92 12.49 -0.23 -8.36
N SER A 93 13.03 0.96 -8.04
CA SER A 93 14.33 1.06 -7.36
C SER A 93 14.14 1.44 -5.91
N TRP A 94 15.02 0.87 -5.10
CA TRP A 94 15.24 1.30 -3.74
C TRP A 94 16.01 2.61 -3.75
N ARG A 95 15.45 3.67 -3.15
CA ARG A 95 16.19 4.92 -2.95
C ARG A 95 17.21 4.82 -1.81
N SER A 96 16.92 4.00 -0.80
CA SER A 96 17.78 3.72 0.35
C SER A 96 17.30 2.46 1.05
N GLY A 97 18.20 1.58 1.49
CA GLY A 97 17.82 0.35 2.20
C GLY A 97 17.07 0.66 3.50
N LEU A 98 15.92 0.02 3.70
CA LEU A 98 15.22 0.01 4.98
C LEU A 98 16.13 -0.74 5.97
N PRO A 99 16.25 -0.28 7.22
CA PRO A 99 16.98 -1.03 8.23
C PRO A 99 16.30 -2.40 8.45
N PRO A 100 17.00 -3.36 9.07
CA PRO A 100 16.37 -4.62 9.45
C PRO A 100 15.18 -4.34 10.36
N MET A 101 14.02 -4.85 9.95
CA MET A 101 12.74 -4.69 10.64
C MET A 101 12.14 -6.06 10.93
N ASP A 102 11.41 -6.16 12.04
CA ASP A 102 10.56 -7.32 12.30
C ASP A 102 9.25 -7.25 11.48
N VAL A 103 8.49 -8.35 11.51
CA VAL A 103 7.23 -8.47 10.76
C VAL A 103 6.20 -7.41 11.20
N ALA A 104 6.14 -7.08 12.49
CA ALA A 104 5.18 -6.11 13.01
C ALA A 104 5.52 -4.69 12.55
N GLN A 105 6.80 -4.33 12.55
CA GLN A 105 7.28 -3.05 12.03
C GLN A 105 7.02 -2.93 10.53
N GLN A 106 7.24 -3.99 9.76
CA GLN A 106 6.93 -4.02 8.32
C GLN A 106 5.43 -3.82 8.07
N GLU A 107 4.58 -4.50 8.85
CA GLU A 107 3.13 -4.36 8.77
C GLU A 107 2.68 -2.93 9.10
N SER A 108 3.20 -2.34 10.18
CA SER A 108 2.90 -0.95 10.57
C SER A 108 3.30 0.05 9.49
N LEU A 109 4.47 -0.13 8.87
CA LEU A 109 4.93 0.75 7.79
C LEU A 109 4.02 0.67 6.57
N LEU A 110 3.61 -0.55 6.17
CA LEU A 110 2.66 -0.75 5.08
C LEU A 110 1.29 -0.15 5.40
N LYS A 111 0.77 -0.36 6.63
CA LYS A 111 -0.49 0.23 7.08
C LYS A 111 -0.47 1.75 7.04
N LEU A 112 0.61 2.37 7.51
CA LEU A 112 0.81 3.82 7.44
C LEU A 112 0.77 4.31 5.99
N GLY A 113 1.49 3.63 5.09
CA GLY A 113 1.50 3.98 3.67
C GLY A 113 0.12 3.80 3.00
N VAL A 114 -0.61 2.74 3.36
CA VAL A 114 -1.99 2.51 2.91
C VAL A 114 -2.93 3.62 3.39
N LEU A 115 -2.82 4.03 4.66
CA LEU A 115 -3.62 5.14 5.20
C LEU A 115 -3.37 6.43 4.42
N ARG A 116 -2.11 6.82 4.25
CA ARG A 116 -1.74 8.00 3.45
C ARG A 116 -2.24 7.90 2.00
N TYR A 117 -2.24 6.70 1.42
CA TYR A 117 -2.81 6.46 0.10
C TYR A 117 -4.32 6.65 0.06
N PHE A 118 -5.06 6.27 1.10
CA PHE A 118 -6.51 6.38 1.13
C PHE A 118 -7.05 7.71 1.64
N GLU A 119 -6.29 8.45 2.44
CA GLU A 119 -6.65 9.81 2.90
C GLU A 119 -7.07 10.72 1.75
N GLN A 120 -6.34 10.68 0.62
CA GLN A 120 -6.66 11.47 -0.58
C GLN A 120 -8.02 11.12 -1.24
N PHE A 121 -8.64 10.00 -0.88
CA PHE A 121 -9.97 9.58 -1.37
C PHE A 121 -11.08 9.73 -0.31
N MET A 122 -10.72 9.70 0.98
CA MET A 122 -11.68 9.86 2.08
C MET A 122 -12.10 11.33 2.27
N ASP A 123 -11.21 12.28 1.97
CA ASP A 123 -11.45 13.73 2.11
C ASP A 123 -12.11 14.40 0.88
N THR A 124 -12.69 13.61 -0.04
CA THR A 124 -13.40 14.17 -1.19
C THR A 124 -14.85 14.53 -0.80
N PRO A 125 -15.26 15.81 -0.86
CA PRO A 125 -16.62 16.25 -0.50
C PRO A 125 -17.72 15.73 -1.43
#